data_AF-A0A2R6C6H1-F1
#
_entry.id   AF-A0A2R6C6H1-F1
#
_cell.length_a   1.000
_cell.length_b   1.000
_cell.length_c   1.000
_cell.angle_alpha   90.00
_cell.angle_beta   90.00
_cell.angle_gamma   90.00
#
_symmetry.space_group_name_H-M   'P 1'
#
loop_
_entity.id
_entity.type
_entity.pdbx_description
1 polymer ?
#
loop_
_entity_poly.entity_id
_entity_poly.type
_entity_poly.pdbx_seq_one_letter_code
_entity_poly.pdbx_strand_id
1 'polypeptide(L)'
;IDKGVGVLVEKPFTATLSEGLSLYEKIKQKRVHVSVGFIERFNPAVSYIKKMIKEGRLGDVILFYSRRVSSWPIRIGDVGVIKDLSIHDLDLARYLLGSDVVSVYAVSGVSNTRMQQEDYANILLRFPKATAFVESNWLTPYKERVLVVTGSDATATANYLTQEVSLANVEGKFMPTIKVQEPLRLELESFVRSIQTSEQLCASVEDGLKALALAEAALRSAKLGTSVIPPF
;
A
#
# COMPACT_ATOMS: atom_id res chain seq x y z
N ILE A 1 -0.54 -13.74 19.92
CA ILE A 1 0.69 -13.17 20.55
C ILE A 1 0.96 -13.81 21.91
N ASP A 2 0.04 -13.75 22.89
CA ASP A 2 0.37 -14.22 24.25
C ASP A 2 0.78 -15.68 24.37
N LYS A 3 0.24 -16.54 23.50
CA LYS A 3 0.56 -17.97 23.41
C LYS A 3 1.80 -18.29 22.56
N GLY A 4 2.57 -17.30 22.10
CA GLY A 4 3.74 -17.50 21.25
C GLY A 4 3.43 -17.94 19.81
N VAL A 5 2.15 -18.01 19.41
CA VAL A 5 1.74 -18.42 18.06
C VAL A 5 1.93 -17.27 17.08
N GLY A 6 2.56 -17.57 15.94
CA GLY A 6 2.70 -16.62 14.83
C GLY A 6 1.35 -16.18 14.27
N VAL A 7 1.24 -14.93 13.85
CA VAL A 7 -0.02 -14.32 13.41
C VAL A 7 0.15 -13.64 12.05
N LEU A 8 -0.70 -13.98 11.09
CA LEU A 8 -0.97 -13.14 9.93
C LEU A 8 -2.27 -12.39 10.23
N VAL A 9 -2.22 -11.07 10.30
CA VAL A 9 -3.38 -10.22 10.59
C VAL A 9 -3.71 -9.36 9.38
N GLU A 10 -5.00 -9.27 9.06
CA GLU A 10 -5.49 -8.42 7.99
C GLU A 10 -5.15 -6.94 8.22
N LYS A 11 -5.08 -6.19 7.12
CA LYS A 11 -4.93 -4.74 7.17
C LYS A 11 -6.27 -4.06 7.53
N PRO A 12 -6.26 -2.90 8.21
CA PRO A 12 -5.12 -2.30 8.90
C PRO A 12 -4.70 -3.13 10.12
N PHE A 13 -3.43 -3.04 10.51
CA PHE A 13 -2.89 -3.82 11.65
C PHE A 13 -3.73 -3.67 12.94
N THR A 14 -4.25 -2.47 13.17
CA THR A 14 -5.15 -2.11 14.28
C THR A 14 -6.10 -1.00 13.83
N ALA A 15 -7.13 -0.68 14.63
CA ALA A 15 -8.06 0.41 14.31
C ALA A 15 -7.40 1.79 14.43
N THR A 16 -6.49 1.95 15.39
CA THR A 16 -5.75 3.20 15.65
C THR A 16 -4.25 2.98 15.76
N LEU A 17 -3.45 3.98 15.38
CA LEU A 17 -1.99 3.91 15.52
C LEU A 17 -1.54 3.67 16.96
N SER A 18 -2.23 4.29 17.94
CA SER A 18 -1.91 4.15 19.36
C SER A 18 -2.05 2.71 19.86
N GLU A 19 -3.11 2.01 19.46
CA GLU A 19 -3.29 0.58 19.79
C GLU A 19 -2.20 -0.27 19.14
N GLY A 20 -1.89 0.02 17.88
CA GLY A 20 -0.84 -0.67 17.14
C GLY A 20 0.53 -0.55 17.80
N LEU A 21 0.92 0.65 18.24
CA LEU A 21 2.19 0.88 18.94
C LEU A 21 2.25 0.09 20.27
N SER A 22 1.16 0.07 21.03
CA SER A 22 1.07 -0.73 22.27
C SER A 22 1.23 -2.24 22.02
N LEU A 23 0.65 -2.75 20.93
CA LEU A 23 0.81 -4.15 20.54
C LEU A 23 2.20 -4.47 20.00
N TYR A 24 2.83 -3.54 19.26
CA TYR A 24 4.16 -3.74 18.69
C TYR A 24 5.22 -3.96 19.75
N GLU A 25 5.17 -3.21 20.86
CA GLU A 25 6.08 -3.43 21.99
C GLU A 25 5.94 -4.84 22.58
N LYS A 26 4.71 -5.33 22.74
CA LYS A 26 4.46 -6.70 23.22
C LYS A 26 4.96 -7.75 22.22
N ILE A 27 4.79 -7.51 20.92
CA ILE A 27 5.26 -8.41 19.85
C ILE A 27 6.79 -8.52 19.87
N LYS A 28 7.48 -7.37 19.98
CA LYS A 28 8.94 -7.32 20.11
C LYS A 28 9.45 -8.09 21.34
N GLN A 29 8.84 -7.85 22.50
CA GLN A 29 9.22 -8.52 23.74
C GLN A 29 9.05 -10.04 23.67
N LYS A 30 7.95 -10.52 23.05
CA LYS A 30 7.66 -11.96 22.93
C LYS A 30 8.31 -12.62 21.72
N ARG A 31 8.96 -11.86 20.83
CA ARG A 31 9.60 -12.34 19.59
C ARG A 31 8.67 -13.22 18.74
N VAL A 32 7.39 -12.83 18.66
CA VAL A 32 6.37 -13.54 17.88
C VAL A 32 6.40 -13.05 16.44
N HIS A 33 6.36 -13.97 15.47
CA HIS A 33 6.22 -13.63 14.05
C HIS A 33 4.82 -13.07 13.81
N VAL A 34 4.74 -11.77 13.50
CA VAL A 34 3.48 -11.12 13.14
C VAL A 34 3.63 -10.41 11.81
N SER A 35 2.83 -10.83 10.82
CA SER A 35 2.78 -10.25 9.48
C SER A 35 1.47 -9.51 9.29
N VAL A 36 1.51 -8.43 8.51
CA VAL A 36 0.31 -7.66 8.14
C VAL A 36 -0.10 -8.01 6.71
N GLY A 37 -1.40 -8.13 6.45
CA GLY A 37 -2.00 -8.56 5.19
C GLY A 37 -1.90 -7.56 4.03
N PHE A 38 -0.68 -7.13 3.67
CA PHE A 38 -0.44 -6.30 2.49
C PHE A 38 -0.26 -7.16 1.24
N ILE A 39 -1.37 -7.77 0.84
CA ILE A 39 -1.46 -8.70 -0.28
C ILE A 39 -0.86 -8.16 -1.59
N GLU A 40 -0.91 -6.85 -1.85
CA GLU A 40 -0.40 -6.27 -3.11
C GLU A 40 1.14 -6.33 -3.20
N ARG A 41 1.88 -6.47 -2.09
CA ARG A 41 3.33 -6.75 -2.14
C ARG A 41 3.62 -8.11 -2.81
N PHE A 42 2.67 -9.05 -2.74
CA PHE A 42 2.74 -10.37 -3.34
C PHE A 42 2.12 -10.45 -4.73
N ASN A 43 1.59 -9.34 -5.25
CA ASN A 43 1.09 -9.29 -6.62
C ASN A 43 2.26 -9.45 -7.61
N PRO A 44 2.25 -10.44 -8.53
CA PRO A 44 3.36 -10.67 -9.46
C PRO A 44 3.74 -9.45 -10.30
N ALA A 45 2.77 -8.59 -10.65
CA ALA A 45 3.04 -7.35 -11.37
C ALA A 45 3.85 -6.36 -10.51
N VAL A 46 3.49 -6.23 -9.23
CA VAL A 46 4.20 -5.37 -8.27
C VAL A 46 5.59 -5.90 -7.97
N SER A 47 5.71 -7.22 -7.73
CA SER A 47 7.00 -7.89 -7.53
C SER A 47 7.93 -7.68 -8.72
N TYR A 48 7.40 -7.74 -9.95
CA TYR A 48 8.16 -7.44 -11.16
C TYR A 48 8.64 -5.98 -11.17
N ILE A 49 7.77 -5.01 -10.90
CA ILE A 49 8.16 -3.59 -10.83
C ILE A 49 9.23 -3.37 -9.75
N LYS A 50 9.08 -3.95 -8.56
CA LYS A 50 10.09 -3.87 -7.49
C LYS A 50 11.45 -4.42 -7.96
N LYS A 51 11.44 -5.53 -8.70
CA LYS A 51 12.65 -6.09 -9.32
C LYS A 51 13.29 -5.11 -10.31
N MET A 52 12.50 -4.48 -11.18
CA MET A 52 13.02 -3.52 -12.17
C MET A 52 13.63 -2.28 -11.50
N ILE A 53 13.02 -1.78 -10.42
CA ILE A 53 13.57 -0.70 -9.60
C ILE A 53 14.92 -1.13 -9.01
N LYS A 54 14.97 -2.33 -8.40
CA LYS A 54 16.20 -2.86 -7.79
C LYS A 54 17.33 -3.06 -8.80
N GLU A 55 17.00 -3.46 -10.03
CA GLU A 55 17.94 -3.63 -11.13
C GLU A 55 18.35 -2.30 -11.80
N GLY A 56 17.84 -1.16 -11.33
CA GLY A 56 18.14 0.15 -11.90
C GLY A 56 17.51 0.40 -13.27
N ARG A 57 16.58 -0.45 -13.71
CA ARG A 57 16.00 -0.38 -15.06
C ARG A 57 15.02 0.78 -15.27
N LEU A 58 14.59 1.43 -14.20
CA LEU A 58 13.79 2.67 -14.24
C LEU A 58 14.67 3.92 -14.01
N GLY A 59 15.96 3.75 -13.71
CA GLY A 59 16.79 4.83 -13.18
C GLY A 59 16.34 5.29 -11.80
N ASP A 60 16.45 6.59 -11.52
CA ASP A 60 15.95 7.18 -10.28
C ASP A 60 14.43 7.28 -10.32
N VAL A 61 13.73 6.66 -9.36
CA VAL A 61 12.26 6.72 -9.29
C VAL A 61 11.82 8.09 -8.78
N ILE A 62 10.98 8.79 -9.54
CA ILE A 62 10.57 10.18 -9.28
C ILE A 62 9.08 10.26 -8.93
N LEU A 63 8.23 9.53 -9.66
CA LEU A 63 6.78 9.56 -9.47
C LEU A 63 6.23 8.17 -9.19
N PHE A 64 5.35 8.09 -8.20
CA PHE A 64 4.45 6.98 -7.99
C PHE A 64 3.03 7.48 -8.20
N TYR A 65 2.22 6.74 -8.93
CA TYR A 65 0.81 7.00 -9.11
C TYR A 65 0.03 5.71 -8.94
N SER A 66 -1.02 5.74 -8.13
CA SER A 66 -1.95 4.63 -8.00
C SER A 66 -3.38 5.12 -8.09
N ARG A 67 -4.20 4.36 -8.82
CA ARG A 67 -5.63 4.58 -8.91
C ARG A 67 -6.36 3.29 -8.57
N ARG A 68 -7.14 3.33 -7.49
CA ARG A 68 -7.92 2.19 -6.98
C ARG A 68 -9.37 2.61 -6.79
N VAL A 69 -10.19 2.35 -7.80
CA VAL A 69 -11.57 2.82 -7.85
C VAL A 69 -12.53 1.68 -8.17
N SER A 70 -13.73 1.76 -7.63
CA SER A 70 -14.79 0.79 -7.91
C SER A 70 -16.16 1.40 -7.64
N SER A 71 -17.21 0.66 -8.00
CA SER A 71 -18.55 0.95 -7.48
C SER A 71 -18.61 0.63 -5.98
N TRP A 72 -19.68 1.10 -5.35
CA TRP A 72 -20.00 0.83 -3.96
C TRP A 72 -19.87 -0.65 -3.58
N PRO A 73 -19.20 -0.97 -2.45
CA PRO A 73 -19.17 -2.32 -1.94
C PRO A 73 -20.57 -2.77 -1.51
N ILE A 74 -20.84 -4.08 -1.65
CA ILE A 74 -22.12 -4.68 -1.23
C ILE A 74 -22.32 -4.55 0.28
N ARG A 75 -21.23 -4.62 1.04
CA ARG A 75 -21.22 -4.42 2.50
C ARG A 75 -20.46 -3.15 2.81
N ILE A 76 -21.20 -2.15 3.27
CA ILE A 76 -20.62 -0.94 3.82
C ILE A 76 -20.08 -1.28 5.21
N GLY A 77 -18.78 -1.10 5.42
CA GLY A 77 -18.16 -1.19 6.74
C GLY A 77 -18.12 0.15 7.44
N ASP A 78 -17.62 0.15 8.68
CA ASP A 78 -17.44 1.36 9.51
C ASP A 78 -16.13 2.11 9.21
N VAL A 79 -15.48 1.81 8.07
CA VAL A 79 -14.21 2.38 7.63
C VAL A 79 -14.37 3.06 6.28
N GLY A 80 -13.69 4.20 6.10
CA GLY A 80 -13.67 4.92 4.83
C GLY A 80 -12.61 4.39 3.85
N VAL A 81 -12.62 4.91 2.63
CA VAL A 81 -11.73 4.47 1.54
C VAL A 81 -10.25 4.63 1.87
N ILE A 82 -9.85 5.55 2.76
CA ILE A 82 -8.44 5.74 3.09
C ILE A 82 -7.91 4.52 3.86
N LYS A 83 -8.64 4.07 4.87
CA LYS A 83 -8.25 2.91 5.70
C LYS A 83 -8.55 1.57 5.04
N ASP A 84 -9.52 1.50 4.13
CA ASP A 84 -9.86 0.24 3.45
C ASP A 84 -9.08 0.03 2.14
N LEU A 85 -9.03 1.06 1.28
CA LEU A 85 -8.44 1.00 -0.05
C LEU A 85 -7.04 1.60 -0.07
N SER A 86 -6.91 2.89 0.23
CA SER A 86 -5.66 3.64 0.02
C SER A 86 -4.50 3.10 0.85
N ILE A 87 -4.76 2.49 2.01
CA ILE A 87 -3.71 1.92 2.87
C ILE A 87 -2.80 0.91 2.14
N HIS A 88 -3.33 0.15 1.17
CA HIS A 88 -2.53 -0.74 0.32
C HIS A 88 -1.54 0.05 -0.52
N ASP A 89 -1.98 1.15 -1.11
CA ASP A 89 -1.16 1.96 -2.01
C ASP A 89 -0.21 2.90 -1.23
N LEU A 90 -0.59 3.34 -0.02
CA LEU A 90 0.28 4.05 0.93
C LEU A 90 1.44 3.16 1.39
N ASP A 91 1.14 1.91 1.74
CA ASP A 91 2.14 0.88 2.01
C ASP A 91 3.04 0.66 0.79
N LEU A 92 2.42 0.48 -0.39
CA LEU A 92 3.15 0.15 -1.59
C LEU A 92 4.07 1.28 -2.07
N ALA A 93 3.66 2.53 -1.92
CA ALA A 93 4.50 3.69 -2.22
C ALA A 93 5.79 3.63 -1.38
N ARG A 94 5.69 3.40 -0.06
CA ARG A 94 6.87 3.21 0.80
C ARG A 94 7.68 1.98 0.40
N TYR A 95 7.02 0.85 0.15
CA TYR A 95 7.67 -0.40 -0.21
C TYR A 95 8.48 -0.28 -1.50
N LEU A 96 7.94 0.35 -2.55
CA LEU A 96 8.64 0.50 -3.83
C LEU A 96 9.73 1.57 -3.76
N LEU A 97 9.43 2.74 -3.18
CA LEU A 97 10.36 3.89 -3.10
C LEU A 97 11.45 3.72 -2.05
N GLY A 98 11.29 2.80 -1.10
CA GLY A 98 12.33 2.44 -0.13
C GLY A 98 12.74 3.56 0.83
N SER A 99 11.86 4.55 1.04
CA SER A 99 12.09 5.67 1.95
C SER A 99 10.82 6.04 2.71
N ASP A 100 10.97 6.80 3.79
CA ASP A 100 9.84 7.29 4.57
C ASP A 100 9.29 8.61 4.01
N VAL A 101 7.99 8.81 4.20
CA VAL A 101 7.26 9.99 3.71
C VAL A 101 7.58 11.18 4.62
N VAL A 102 7.94 12.30 4.01
CA VAL A 102 8.24 13.58 4.69
C VAL A 102 6.97 14.34 5.03
N SER A 103 5.97 14.31 4.15
CA SER A 103 4.69 14.99 4.40
C SER A 103 3.56 14.44 3.53
N VAL A 104 2.34 14.56 4.04
CA VAL A 104 1.09 14.13 3.40
C VAL A 104 0.20 15.35 3.17
N TYR A 105 -0.40 15.46 1.99
CA TYR A 105 -1.54 16.36 1.74
C TYR A 105 -2.68 15.53 1.18
N ALA A 106 -3.90 15.70 1.67
CA ALA A 106 -5.04 14.93 1.21
C ALA A 106 -6.30 15.79 1.06
N VAL A 107 -7.13 15.40 0.11
CA VAL A 107 -8.51 15.86 -0.04
C VAL A 107 -9.39 14.61 -0.07
N SER A 108 -10.36 14.55 0.83
CA SER A 108 -11.32 13.45 0.90
C SER A 108 -12.70 13.99 1.26
N GLY A 109 -13.73 13.19 1.05
CA GLY A 109 -15.08 13.58 1.39
C GLY A 109 -16.08 12.44 1.34
N VAL A 110 -17.32 12.79 1.63
CA VAL A 110 -18.46 11.89 1.65
C VAL A 110 -19.46 12.37 0.60
N SER A 111 -19.62 11.60 -0.49
CA SER A 111 -20.66 11.85 -1.49
C SER A 111 -21.98 11.18 -1.11
N ASN A 112 -21.95 10.05 -0.43
CA ASN A 112 -23.13 9.31 0.00
C ASN A 112 -23.50 9.65 1.44
N THR A 113 -24.60 10.35 1.62
CA THR A 113 -25.10 10.82 2.92
C THR A 113 -25.41 9.71 3.93
N ARG A 114 -25.45 8.43 3.51
CA ARG A 114 -25.60 7.28 4.40
C ARG A 114 -24.30 6.88 5.11
N MET A 115 -23.17 7.43 4.68
CA MET A 115 -21.85 7.16 5.24
C MET A 115 -21.46 8.22 6.28
N GLN A 116 -20.73 7.79 7.30
CA GLN A 116 -20.04 8.70 8.23
C GLN A 116 -18.57 8.93 7.84
N GLN A 117 -17.99 8.01 7.06
CA GLN A 117 -16.58 8.02 6.64
C GLN A 117 -16.46 8.34 5.15
N GLU A 118 -15.28 8.79 4.75
CA GLU A 118 -14.98 9.21 3.38
C GLU A 118 -15.16 8.07 2.35
N ASP A 119 -15.77 8.39 1.21
CA ASP A 119 -16.01 7.47 0.08
C ASP A 119 -15.19 7.81 -1.17
N TYR A 120 -14.43 8.91 -1.11
CA TYR A 120 -13.35 9.25 -2.03
C TYR A 120 -12.19 9.94 -1.31
N ALA A 121 -10.98 9.75 -1.84
CA ALA A 121 -9.77 10.40 -1.39
C ALA A 121 -8.76 10.58 -2.53
N ASN A 122 -8.07 11.72 -2.52
CA ASN A 122 -6.88 12.03 -3.29
C ASN A 122 -5.77 12.40 -2.32
N ILE A 123 -4.65 11.68 -2.35
CA ILE A 123 -3.57 11.81 -1.38
C ILE A 123 -2.26 12.04 -2.12
N LEU A 124 -1.57 13.12 -1.79
CA LEU A 124 -0.22 13.43 -2.25
C LEU A 124 0.78 13.19 -1.11
N LEU A 125 1.72 12.29 -1.34
CA LEU A 125 2.84 12.00 -0.44
C LEU A 125 4.12 12.62 -1.00
N ARG A 126 4.88 13.29 -0.15
CA ARG A 126 6.23 13.76 -0.47
C ARG A 126 7.25 12.85 0.19
N PHE A 127 8.15 12.28 -0.60
CA PHE A 127 9.35 11.57 -0.15
C PHE A 127 10.57 12.49 -0.31
N PRO A 128 11.75 12.13 0.22
CA PRO A 128 12.95 12.95 0.07
C PRO A 128 13.38 13.20 -1.40
N LYS A 129 13.10 12.24 -2.29
CA LYS A 129 13.50 12.29 -3.72
C LYS A 129 12.38 12.00 -4.71
N ALA A 130 11.15 11.82 -4.23
CA ALA A 130 10.03 11.38 -5.06
C ALA A 130 8.69 11.93 -4.53
N THR A 131 7.65 11.83 -5.34
CA THR A 131 6.27 12.10 -4.93
C THR A 131 5.36 10.94 -5.30
N ALA A 132 4.38 10.65 -4.45
CA ALA A 132 3.35 9.66 -4.74
C ALA A 132 1.96 10.30 -4.75
N PHE A 133 1.16 10.01 -5.78
CA PHE A 133 -0.25 10.37 -5.84
C PHE A 133 -1.12 9.12 -5.75
N VAL A 134 -2.02 9.08 -4.78
CA VAL A 134 -2.93 7.96 -4.52
C VAL A 134 -4.36 8.46 -4.67
N GLU A 135 -5.08 7.89 -5.61
CA GLU A 135 -6.51 8.10 -5.82
C GLU A 135 -7.28 6.85 -5.40
N SER A 136 -8.33 7.03 -4.59
CA SER A 136 -9.23 5.93 -4.23
C SER A 136 -10.66 6.41 -4.08
N ASN A 137 -11.63 5.67 -4.60
CA ASN A 137 -13.06 5.95 -4.38
C ASN A 137 -13.96 4.73 -4.61
N TRP A 138 -15.18 4.82 -4.07
CA TRP A 138 -16.29 3.88 -4.33
C TRP A 138 -17.36 4.44 -5.28
N LEU A 139 -17.04 5.52 -6.00
CA LEU A 139 -17.98 6.30 -6.81
C LEU A 139 -17.92 5.95 -8.30
N THR A 140 -16.83 5.32 -8.74
CA THR A 140 -16.58 5.01 -10.15
C THR A 140 -17.38 3.78 -10.56
N PRO A 141 -18.20 3.81 -11.63
CA PRO A 141 -19.10 2.69 -11.98
C PRO A 141 -18.39 1.44 -12.51
N TYR A 142 -17.07 1.46 -12.59
CA TYR A 142 -16.22 0.36 -13.03
C TYR A 142 -15.06 0.17 -12.05
N LYS A 143 -14.51 -1.04 -12.05
CA LYS A 143 -13.36 -1.39 -11.22
C LYS A 143 -12.06 -1.12 -11.98
N GLU A 144 -11.19 -0.31 -11.41
CA GLU A 144 -9.86 -0.05 -11.94
C GLU A 144 -8.85 -0.09 -10.81
N ARG A 145 -7.74 -0.79 -11.05
CA ARG A 145 -6.60 -0.86 -10.15
C ARG A 145 -5.35 -0.75 -10.99
N VAL A 146 -4.73 0.43 -10.96
CA VAL A 146 -3.53 0.74 -11.74
C VAL A 146 -2.45 1.29 -10.84
N LEU A 147 -1.22 0.86 -11.11
CA LEU A 147 0.01 1.42 -10.56
C LEU A 147 0.86 1.94 -11.72
N VAL A 148 1.40 3.14 -11.59
CA VAL A 148 2.40 3.71 -12.48
C VAL A 148 3.58 4.17 -11.65
N VAL A 149 4.78 3.77 -12.04
CA VAL A 149 6.04 4.19 -11.44
C VAL A 149 6.91 4.78 -12.54
N THR A 150 7.16 6.09 -12.47
CA THR A 150 8.01 6.80 -13.43
C THR A 150 9.35 7.07 -12.79
N GLY A 151 10.41 6.52 -13.38
CA GLY A 151 11.77 6.94 -13.09
C GLY A 151 12.40 7.75 -14.22
N SER A 152 13.66 8.13 -14.06
CA SER A 152 14.41 8.94 -15.02
C SER A 152 14.55 8.29 -16.39
N ASP A 153 14.60 6.95 -16.43
CA ASP A 153 14.97 6.21 -17.64
C ASP A 153 13.78 5.47 -18.26
N ALA A 154 12.80 5.08 -17.43
CA ALA A 154 11.62 4.35 -17.87
C ALA A 154 10.42 4.55 -16.94
N THR A 155 9.23 4.30 -17.49
CA THR A 155 7.97 4.19 -16.74
C THR A 155 7.47 2.76 -16.74
N ALA A 156 7.12 2.25 -15.57
CA ALA A 156 6.43 0.97 -15.41
C ALA A 156 4.96 1.18 -15.06
N THR A 157 4.06 0.54 -15.79
CA THR A 157 2.62 0.53 -15.51
C THR A 157 2.18 -0.90 -15.24
N ALA A 158 1.46 -1.12 -14.14
CA ALA A 158 0.86 -2.40 -13.79
C ALA A 158 -0.66 -2.27 -13.64
N ASN A 159 -1.38 -3.28 -14.11
CA ASN A 159 -2.77 -3.50 -13.74
C ASN A 159 -2.82 -4.59 -12.64
N TYR A 160 -3.27 -4.23 -11.44
CA TYR A 160 -3.25 -5.18 -10.32
C TYR A 160 -4.19 -6.38 -10.54
N LEU A 161 -5.27 -6.20 -11.32
CA LEU A 161 -6.28 -7.23 -11.57
C LEU A 161 -5.81 -8.25 -12.62
N THR A 162 -5.30 -7.76 -13.76
CA THR A 162 -4.83 -8.63 -14.85
C THR A 162 -3.38 -9.10 -14.66
N GLN A 163 -2.64 -8.44 -13.76
CA GLN A 163 -1.20 -8.64 -13.51
C GLN A 163 -0.33 -8.33 -14.73
N GLU A 164 -0.88 -7.64 -15.71
CA GLU A 164 -0.13 -7.14 -16.86
C GLU A 164 0.77 -6.00 -16.44
N VAL A 165 1.99 -6.00 -16.96
CA VAL A 165 2.95 -4.91 -16.81
C VAL A 165 3.35 -4.41 -18.18
N SER A 166 3.57 -3.11 -18.28
CA SER A 166 4.27 -2.50 -19.41
C SER A 166 5.40 -1.62 -18.91
N LEU A 167 6.53 -1.68 -19.60
CA LEU A 167 7.67 -0.78 -19.43
C LEU A 167 7.75 0.10 -20.67
N ALA A 168 7.87 1.40 -20.49
CA ALA A 168 8.04 2.35 -21.59
C ALA A 168 9.27 3.23 -21.35
N ASN A 169 10.12 3.37 -22.35
CA ASN A 169 11.29 4.25 -22.36
C ASN A 169 11.40 4.94 -23.74
N VAL A 170 12.51 5.63 -24.01
CA VAL A 170 12.76 6.31 -25.30
C VAL A 170 12.85 5.36 -26.50
N GLU A 171 13.15 4.08 -26.27
CA GLU A 171 13.26 3.06 -27.33
C GLU A 171 11.91 2.43 -27.67
N GLY A 172 10.91 2.61 -26.82
CA GLY A 172 9.54 2.16 -27.06
C GLY A 172 8.89 1.53 -25.84
N LYS A 173 7.88 0.70 -26.10
CA LYS A 173 7.08 0.03 -25.07
C LYS A 173 7.28 -1.48 -25.14
N PHE A 174 7.59 -2.08 -24.00
CA PHE A 174 7.78 -3.51 -23.81
C PHE A 174 6.76 -4.05 -22.80
N MET A 175 6.16 -5.21 -23.09
CA MET A 175 5.19 -5.87 -22.21
C MET A 175 5.74 -7.25 -21.82
N PRO A 176 6.34 -7.40 -20.63
CA PRO A 176 6.83 -8.70 -20.18
C PRO A 176 5.67 -9.67 -19.95
N THR A 177 5.90 -10.94 -20.30
CA THR A 177 5.00 -12.02 -19.89
C THR A 177 5.25 -12.35 -18.42
N ILE A 178 4.29 -12.03 -17.56
CA ILE A 178 4.31 -12.37 -16.13
C ILE A 178 3.40 -13.56 -15.91
N LYS A 179 3.89 -14.59 -15.20
CA LYS A 179 3.07 -15.72 -14.80
C LYS A 179 2.05 -15.26 -13.77
N VAL A 180 0.78 -15.29 -14.16
CA VAL A 180 -0.34 -14.97 -13.26
C VAL A 180 -0.34 -15.94 -12.09
N GLN A 181 -0.37 -15.39 -10.88
CA GLN A 181 -0.45 -16.16 -9.64
C GLN A 181 -1.37 -15.47 -8.65
N GLU A 182 -2.07 -16.24 -7.84
CA GLU A 182 -2.93 -15.72 -6.78
C GLU A 182 -2.08 -15.06 -5.66
N PRO A 183 -2.21 -13.74 -5.43
CA PRO A 183 -1.40 -13.04 -4.44
C PRO A 183 -1.64 -13.53 -3.00
N LEU A 184 -2.89 -13.89 -2.65
CA LEU A 184 -3.23 -14.40 -1.32
C LEU A 184 -2.51 -15.72 -1.02
N ARG A 185 -2.45 -16.63 -2.01
CA ARG A 185 -1.70 -17.88 -1.89
C ARG A 185 -0.21 -17.60 -1.62
N LEU A 186 0.37 -16.65 -2.37
CA LEU A 186 1.78 -16.28 -2.21
C LEU A 186 2.08 -15.64 -0.85
N GLU A 187 1.16 -14.82 -0.33
CA GLU A 187 1.25 -14.25 1.02
C GLU A 187 1.24 -15.35 2.09
N LEU A 188 0.28 -16.28 2.03
CA LEU A 188 0.16 -17.38 2.98
C LEU A 188 1.39 -18.30 2.93
N GLU A 189 1.87 -18.64 1.73
CA GLU A 189 3.10 -19.43 1.55
C GLU A 189 4.32 -18.72 2.13
N SER A 190 4.44 -17.40 1.88
CA SER A 190 5.53 -16.59 2.45
C SER A 190 5.47 -16.52 3.97
N PHE A 191 4.27 -16.40 4.54
CA PHE A 191 4.07 -16.36 5.98
C PHE A 191 4.46 -17.70 6.62
N VAL A 192 3.98 -18.83 6.09
CA VAL A 192 4.36 -20.16 6.58
C VAL A 192 5.86 -20.38 6.47
N ARG A 193 6.47 -19.99 5.33
CA ARG A 193 7.93 -20.10 5.13
C ARG A 193 8.70 -19.30 6.17
N SER A 194 8.31 -18.05 6.43
CA SER A 194 8.98 -17.19 7.41
C SER A 194 9.05 -17.82 8.80
N ILE A 195 8.00 -18.54 9.21
CA ILE A 195 7.96 -19.26 10.49
C ILE A 195 8.93 -20.46 10.47
N GLN A 196 9.01 -21.17 9.35
CA GLN A 196 9.85 -22.37 9.22
C GLN A 196 11.34 -22.05 9.08
N THR A 197 11.70 -21.00 8.35
CA THR A 197 13.09 -20.67 8.00
C THR A 197 13.67 -19.48 8.77
N SER A 198 12.87 -18.83 9.62
CA SER A 198 13.23 -17.56 10.28
C SER A 198 13.63 -16.46 9.29
N GLU A 199 13.12 -16.53 8.05
CA GLU A 199 13.26 -15.47 7.05
C GLU A 199 12.51 -14.21 7.47
N GLN A 200 13.00 -13.06 7.00
CA GLN A 200 12.35 -11.78 7.25
C GLN A 200 10.98 -11.73 6.58
N LEU A 201 9.98 -11.22 7.31
CA LEU A 201 8.63 -11.00 6.80
C LEU A 201 8.62 -9.97 5.66
N CYS A 202 7.87 -10.27 4.59
CA CYS A 202 7.66 -9.34 3.49
C CYS A 202 6.87 -8.09 3.93
N ALA A 203 5.95 -8.23 4.88
CA ALA A 203 5.12 -7.17 5.44
C ALA A 203 5.12 -7.24 6.96
N SER A 204 6.03 -6.50 7.60
CA SER A 204 6.20 -6.50 9.05
C SER A 204 5.10 -5.71 9.76
N VAL A 205 5.00 -5.85 11.09
CA VAL A 205 4.15 -4.97 11.92
C VAL A 205 4.55 -3.50 11.75
N GLU A 206 5.84 -3.21 11.62
CA GLU A 206 6.32 -1.84 11.43
C GLU A 206 5.82 -1.25 10.10
N ASP A 207 5.79 -2.04 9.04
CA ASP A 207 5.16 -1.64 7.78
C ASP A 207 3.68 -1.29 7.98
N GLY A 208 2.95 -2.15 8.70
CA GLY A 208 1.54 -1.91 9.05
C GLY A 208 1.31 -0.64 9.85
N LEU A 209 2.17 -0.36 10.82
CA LEU A 209 2.10 0.85 11.63
C LEU A 209 2.39 2.10 10.80
N LYS A 210 3.42 2.07 9.95
CA LYS A 210 3.75 3.22 9.09
C LYS A 210 2.65 3.47 8.06
N ALA A 211 2.06 2.44 7.46
CA ALA A 211 0.91 2.59 6.57
C ALA A 211 -0.33 3.15 7.28
N LEU A 212 -0.62 2.67 8.50
CA LEU A 212 -1.72 3.21 9.32
C LEU A 212 -1.47 4.66 9.74
N ALA A 213 -0.23 5.00 10.10
CA ALA A 213 0.18 6.37 10.41
C ALA A 213 0.03 7.31 9.20
N LEU A 214 0.31 6.84 7.99
CA LEU A 214 0.03 7.60 6.75
C LEU A 214 -1.47 7.77 6.51
N ALA A 215 -2.27 6.73 6.73
CA ALA A 215 -3.72 6.81 6.59
C ALA A 215 -4.33 7.83 7.58
N GLU A 216 -3.89 7.82 8.84
CA GLU A 216 -4.32 8.81 9.84
C GLU A 216 -3.81 10.22 9.52
N ALA A 217 -2.59 10.36 8.99
CA ALA A 217 -2.07 11.65 8.53
C ALA A 217 -2.86 12.20 7.34
N ALA A 218 -3.28 11.35 6.41
CA ALA A 218 -4.15 11.72 5.29
C ALA A 218 -5.53 12.20 5.77
N LEU A 219 -6.18 11.45 6.67
CA LEU A 219 -7.45 11.85 7.29
C LEU A 219 -7.32 13.22 8.01
N ARG A 220 -6.24 13.41 8.76
CA ARG A 220 -5.96 14.67 9.45
C ARG A 220 -5.72 15.81 8.47
N SER A 221 -4.97 15.56 7.39
CA SER A 221 -4.71 16.55 6.34
C SER A 221 -5.99 17.00 5.65
N ALA A 222 -6.85 16.06 5.26
CA ALA A 222 -8.14 16.36 4.63
C ALA A 222 -9.05 17.20 5.54
N LYS A 223 -9.06 16.92 6.85
CA LYS A 223 -9.82 17.71 7.83
C LYS A 223 -9.27 19.13 8.02
N LEU A 224 -7.95 19.30 7.99
CA LEU A 224 -7.30 20.59 8.26
C LEU A 224 -7.09 21.43 6.99
N GLY A 225 -7.17 20.84 5.80
CA GLY A 225 -6.87 21.51 4.54
C GLY A 225 -5.39 21.88 4.36
N THR A 226 -4.47 21.25 5.10
CA THR A 226 -3.03 21.55 5.08
C THR A 226 -2.20 20.28 5.09
N SER A 227 -0.91 20.40 4.79
CA SER A 227 0.01 19.28 4.83
C SER A 227 0.33 18.85 6.26
N VAL A 228 0.43 17.54 6.50
CA VAL A 228 0.69 16.91 7.79
C VAL A 228 1.97 16.06 7.71
N ILE A 229 2.84 16.17 8.71
CA ILE A 229 4.02 15.32 8.87
C ILE A 229 3.58 14.03 9.59
N PRO A 230 3.87 12.83 9.03
CA PRO A 230 3.56 11.58 9.71
C PRO A 230 4.44 11.39 10.96
N PRO A 231 3.98 10.63 11.97
CA PRO A 231 4.64 10.51 13.27
C PRO A 231 5.83 9.51 13.31
N PHE A 232 6.67 9.49 12.27
CA PHE A 232 7.86 8.63 12.19
C PHE A 232 8.96 9.24 11.31
#